data_AF-A0A194X1W5-F1
#
_entry.id   AF-A0A194X1W5-F1
#
_cell.length_a   1.000
_cell.length_b   1.000
_cell.length_c   1.000
_cell.angle_alpha   90.00
_cell.angle_beta   90.00
_cell.angle_gamma   90.00
#
_symmetry.space_group_name_H-M   'P 1'
#
loop_
_entity.id
_entity.type
_entity.pdbx_description
1 polymer ?
#
loop_
_entity_poly.entity_id
_entity_poly.type
_entity_poly.pdbx_seq_one_letter_code
_entity_poly.pdbx_strand_id
1 'polypeptide(L)'
;MSLWSYTCRSYGPFKGPIQRLPNDMNPCLYNLYQRAYLGLNVIAFSTISFSEWYFKFPSRIEQMLWRIACATAESSLFIHAVAEAVGNRKRRQMKADYNYIEGYKLLFPKGVFLFWVPFVTYLAARVVIIGLAVMSLRDLPEGCYWTLPWSNFVPHVS
;
A
#
# COMPACT_ATOMS: atom_id res chain seq x y z
N MET A 1 32.68 -20.08 -27.39
CA MET A 1 32.50 -18.64 -27.07
C MET A 1 31.99 -18.54 -25.65
N SER A 2 32.69 -17.83 -24.76
CA SER A 2 32.28 -17.73 -23.35
C SER A 2 31.09 -16.79 -23.21
N LEU A 3 30.23 -17.04 -22.22
CA LEU A 3 29.04 -16.23 -21.92
C LEU A 3 29.38 -14.75 -21.73
N TRP A 4 30.58 -14.50 -21.18
CA TRP A 4 31.18 -13.18 -21.00
C TRP A 4 31.41 -12.43 -22.32
N SER A 5 31.85 -13.12 -23.38
CA SER A 5 32.05 -12.48 -24.69
C SER A 5 30.72 -12.01 -25.29
N TYR A 6 29.63 -12.73 -25.01
CA TYR A 6 28.31 -12.43 -25.53
C TYR A 6 27.67 -11.22 -24.82
N THR A 7 27.80 -11.14 -23.49
CA THR A 7 27.27 -10.03 -22.70
C THR A 7 28.03 -8.72 -22.95
N CYS A 8 29.36 -8.77 -23.06
CA CYS A 8 30.18 -7.60 -23.42
C CYS A 8 29.88 -7.08 -24.84
N ARG A 9 29.40 -7.93 -25.76
CA ARG A 9 29.01 -7.50 -27.11
C ARG A 9 27.63 -6.82 -27.13
N SER A 10 26.73 -7.23 -26.23
CA SER A 10 25.40 -6.63 -26.12
C SER A 10 25.40 -5.30 -25.37
N TYR A 11 26.25 -5.14 -24.34
CA TYR A 11 26.25 -3.99 -23.42
C TYR A 11 27.63 -3.30 -23.30
N GLY A 12 28.51 -3.48 -24.27
CA GLY A 12 29.86 -2.92 -24.24
C GLY A 12 29.93 -1.42 -24.54
N PRO A 13 31.05 -0.76 -24.16
CA PRO A 13 31.25 0.69 -24.25
C PRO A 13 31.29 1.27 -25.67
N PHE A 14 31.21 0.43 -26.70
CA PHE A 14 31.29 0.81 -28.12
C PHE A 14 29.92 0.88 -28.81
N LYS A 15 28.82 0.50 -28.14
CA LYS A 15 27.47 0.88 -28.58
C LYS A 15 27.20 2.29 -28.06
N GLY A 16 26.54 3.12 -28.88
CA GLY A 16 26.21 4.52 -28.58
C GLY A 16 25.54 4.73 -27.21
N PRO A 17 25.28 5.99 -26.81
CA PRO A 17 24.87 6.33 -25.45
C PRO A 17 23.76 5.38 -24.97
N ILE A 18 24.01 4.71 -23.84
CA ILE A 18 23.09 3.74 -23.24
C ILE A 18 21.71 4.40 -23.23
N GLN A 19 20.73 3.76 -23.89
CA GLN A 19 19.37 4.24 -23.89
C GLN A 19 18.94 4.37 -22.43
N ARG A 20 18.70 5.61 -21.98
CA ARG A 20 18.31 5.85 -20.59
C ARG A 20 17.10 4.99 -20.30
N LEU A 21 17.16 4.24 -19.20
CA LEU A 21 16.00 3.54 -18.68
C LEU A 21 14.85 4.57 -18.64
N PRO A 22 13.71 4.33 -19.32
CA PRO A 22 12.61 5.26 -19.26
C PRO A 22 12.24 5.51 -17.79
N ASN A 23 11.67 6.68 -17.51
CA ASN A 23 11.32 7.04 -16.15
C ASN A 23 10.20 6.11 -15.64
N ASP A 24 10.59 4.98 -15.03
CA ASP A 24 9.70 3.94 -14.49
C ASP A 24 9.01 4.38 -13.18
N MET A 25 9.24 5.64 -12.75
CA MET A 25 8.62 6.24 -11.56
C MET A 25 7.08 6.24 -11.64
N ASN A 26 6.52 6.07 -12.84
CA ASN A 26 5.09 5.87 -13.01
C ASN A 26 4.85 4.54 -13.75
N PRO A 27 4.51 3.44 -13.04
CA PRO A 27 3.98 2.27 -13.71
C PRO A 27 2.64 2.69 -14.31
N CYS A 28 2.67 3.12 -15.57
CA CYS A 28 1.46 3.34 -16.33
C CYS A 28 0.74 1.99 -16.37
N LEU A 29 -0.29 1.85 -15.52
CA LEU A 29 -1.09 0.63 -15.42
C LEU A 29 -1.98 0.53 -16.67
N TYR A 30 -1.37 0.24 -17.82
CA TYR A 30 -2.05 0.18 -19.12
C TYR A 30 -3.05 -0.98 -19.13
N ASN A 31 -2.70 -2.08 -18.45
CA ASN A 31 -3.46 -3.31 -18.47
C ASN A 31 -4.44 -3.41 -17.31
N LEU A 32 -5.64 -3.94 -17.58
CA LEU A 32 -6.65 -4.21 -16.55
C LEU A 32 -6.10 -5.13 -15.45
N TYR A 33 -5.29 -6.13 -15.83
CA TYR A 33 -4.65 -7.06 -14.90
C TYR A 33 -3.78 -6.35 -13.85
N GLN A 34 -2.99 -5.35 -14.25
CA GLN A 34 -2.13 -4.61 -13.32
C GLN A 34 -2.97 -3.76 -12.34
N ARG A 35 -4.06 -3.16 -12.83
CA ARG A 35 -4.99 -2.40 -11.98
C ARG A 35 -5.75 -3.30 -11.01
N ALA A 36 -6.19 -4.47 -11.47
CA ALA A 36 -6.88 -5.47 -10.66
C ALA A 36 -5.94 -6.03 -9.59
N TYR A 37 -4.69 -6.36 -9.94
CA TYR A 37 -3.71 -6.85 -8.98
C TYR A 37 -3.46 -5.83 -7.85
N LEU A 38 -3.24 -4.55 -8.19
CA LEU A 38 -3.05 -3.51 -7.19
C LEU A 38 -4.31 -3.31 -6.32
N GLY A 39 -5.49 -3.25 -6.94
CA GLY A 39 -6.76 -3.08 -6.24
C GLY A 39 -7.10 -4.24 -5.30
N LEU A 40 -6.88 -5.48 -5.73
CA LEU A 40 -7.12 -6.67 -4.92
C LEU A 40 -6.20 -6.71 -3.69
N ASN A 41 -4.93 -6.33 -3.83
CA ASN A 41 -4.01 -6.23 -2.69
C ASN A 41 -4.49 -5.19 -1.66
N VAL A 42 -4.94 -4.03 -2.12
CA VAL A 42 -5.48 -2.99 -1.23
C VAL A 42 -6.73 -3.50 -0.51
N ILE A 43 -7.67 -4.10 -1.23
CA ILE A 43 -8.91 -4.65 -0.63
C ILE A 43 -8.57 -5.75 0.39
N ALA A 44 -7.65 -6.65 0.07
CA ALA A 44 -7.22 -7.70 0.99
C ALA A 44 -6.64 -7.12 2.28
N PHE A 45 -5.76 -6.12 2.16
CA PHE A 45 -5.17 -5.44 3.32
C PHE A 45 -6.22 -4.69 4.16
N SER A 46 -7.15 -3.98 3.51
CA SER A 46 -8.28 -3.31 4.15
C SER A 46 -9.19 -4.30 4.90
N THR A 47 -9.42 -5.47 4.33
CA THR A 47 -10.29 -6.50 4.91
C THR A 47 -9.74 -7.01 6.24
N ILE A 48 -8.42 -7.13 6.39
CA ILE A 48 -7.77 -7.52 7.66
C ILE A 48 -8.06 -6.49 8.75
N SER A 49 -8.00 -5.19 8.41
CA SER A 49 -8.30 -4.12 9.38
C SER A 49 -9.78 -4.16 9.83
N PHE A 50 -10.68 -4.69 9.00
CA PHE A 50 -12.09 -4.92 9.35
C PHE A 50 -12.36 -6.25 10.06
N SER A 51 -11.56 -7.31 9.85
CA SER A 51 -11.80 -8.57 10.56
C SER A 51 -11.65 -8.41 12.08
N GLU A 52 -10.83 -7.47 12.51
CA GLU A 52 -10.63 -7.12 13.92
C GLU A 52 -11.79 -6.29 14.53
N TRP A 53 -12.88 -6.04 13.79
CA TRP A 53 -14.05 -5.30 14.29
C TRP A 53 -14.72 -5.94 15.53
N TYR A 54 -14.64 -7.27 15.61
CA TYR A 54 -15.20 -8.09 16.69
C TYR A 54 -14.17 -8.47 17.76
N PHE A 55 -12.90 -8.07 17.60
CA PHE A 55 -11.87 -8.37 18.58
C PHE A 55 -12.18 -7.67 19.91
N LYS A 56 -11.98 -8.37 21.03
CA LYS A 56 -12.16 -7.81 22.37
C LYS A 56 -10.89 -7.03 22.71
N PHE A 57 -11.04 -5.72 22.88
CA PHE A 57 -9.99 -4.87 23.41
C PHE A 57 -10.15 -4.73 24.93
N PRO A 58 -9.06 -4.48 25.67
CA PRO A 58 -9.11 -4.26 27.12
C PRO A 58 -10.06 -3.14 27.53
N SER A 59 -10.12 -2.05 26.74
CA SER A 59 -11.04 -0.93 26.96
C SER A 59 -12.03 -0.74 25.82
N ARG A 60 -13.27 -0.35 26.17
CA ARG A 60 -14.31 0.03 25.20
C ARG A 60 -13.90 1.25 24.37
N ILE A 61 -13.09 2.15 24.93
CA ILE A 61 -12.62 3.36 24.24
C ILE A 61 -11.65 2.98 23.12
N GLU A 62 -10.73 2.05 23.39
CA GLU A 62 -9.78 1.52 22.40
C GLU A 62 -10.52 0.85 21.23
N GLN A 63 -11.55 0.06 21.53
CA GLN A 63 -12.38 -0.57 20.51
C GLN A 63 -13.15 0.46 19.66
N MET A 64 -13.68 1.51 20.27
CA MET A 64 -14.36 2.58 19.52
C MET A 64 -13.37 3.37 18.65
N LEU A 65 -12.19 3.69 19.18
CA LEU A 65 -11.13 4.35 18.43
C LEU A 65 -10.67 3.51 17.24
N TRP A 66 -10.52 2.19 17.42
CA TRP A 66 -10.20 1.25 16.34
C TRP A 66 -11.22 1.34 15.20
N ARG A 67 -12.51 1.24 15.53
CA ARG A 67 -13.61 1.26 14.55
C ARG A 67 -13.65 2.57 13.77
N ILE A 68 -13.49 3.70 14.47
CA ILE A 68 -13.46 5.02 13.85
C ILE A 68 -12.23 5.16 12.96
N ALA A 69 -11.05 4.71 13.42
CA ALA A 69 -9.82 4.76 12.65
C ALA A 69 -9.89 3.90 11.38
N CYS A 70 -10.40 2.67 11.47
CA CYS A 70 -10.64 1.81 10.31
C CYS A 70 -11.61 2.47 9.32
N ALA A 71 -12.77 2.95 9.77
CA ALA A 71 -13.72 3.63 8.89
C ALA A 71 -13.12 4.89 8.23
N THR A 72 -12.29 5.64 8.95
CA THR A 72 -11.65 6.86 8.45
C THR A 72 -10.55 6.54 7.43
N ALA A 73 -9.73 5.52 7.66
CA ALA A 73 -8.69 5.10 6.74
C ALA A 73 -9.28 4.64 5.40
N GLU A 74 -10.35 3.85 5.46
CA GLU A 74 -10.98 3.26 4.27
C GLU A 74 -11.78 4.29 3.46
N SER A 75 -12.51 5.18 4.14
CA SER A 75 -13.18 6.31 3.47
C SER A 75 -12.17 7.25 2.79
N SER A 76 -11.02 7.50 3.41
CA SER A 76 -9.96 8.33 2.82
C SER A 76 -9.41 7.71 1.52
N LEU A 77 -9.16 6.40 1.51
CA LEU A 77 -8.74 5.67 0.31
C LEU A 77 -9.82 5.68 -0.77
N PHE A 78 -11.08 5.52 -0.40
CA PHE A 78 -12.20 5.55 -1.34
C PHE A 78 -12.35 6.93 -2.00
N ILE A 79 -12.26 8.02 -1.22
CA ILE A 79 -12.30 9.39 -1.75
C ILE A 79 -11.16 9.61 -2.75
N HIS A 80 -9.95 9.20 -2.40
CA HIS A 80 -8.79 9.32 -3.29
C HIS A 80 -8.95 8.48 -4.56
N ALA A 81 -9.44 7.24 -4.45
CA ALA A 81 -9.69 6.37 -5.59
C ALA A 81 -10.74 6.95 -6.55
N VAL A 82 -11.83 7.52 -6.01
CA VAL A 82 -12.86 8.20 -6.82
C VAL A 82 -12.31 9.45 -7.48
N ALA A 83 -11.55 10.28 -6.75
CA ALA A 83 -10.93 11.49 -7.31
C ALA A 83 -9.98 11.16 -8.47
N GLU A 84 -9.15 10.12 -8.31
CA GLU A 84 -8.28 9.61 -9.37
C GLU A 84 -9.07 8.99 -10.53
N ALA A 85 -10.15 8.26 -10.28
CA ALA A 85 -10.98 7.69 -11.34
C ALA A 85 -11.64 8.80 -12.20
N VAL A 86 -12.18 9.84 -11.56
CA VAL A 86 -12.77 11.00 -12.23
C VAL A 86 -11.69 11.79 -12.99
N GLY A 87 -10.55 12.03 -12.35
CA GLY A 87 -9.40 12.71 -12.98
C GLY A 87 -8.91 11.96 -14.22
N ASN A 88 -8.75 10.64 -14.13
CA ASN A 88 -8.34 9.79 -15.24
C ASN A 88 -9.36 9.73 -16.37
N ARG A 89 -10.67 9.70 -16.06
CA ARG A 89 -11.73 9.76 -17.09
C ARG A 89 -11.67 11.07 -17.88
N LYS A 90 -11.50 12.19 -17.18
CA LYS A 90 -11.39 13.52 -17.79
C LYS A 90 -10.10 13.68 -18.62
N ARG A 91 -8.98 13.15 -18.13
CA ARG A 91 -7.68 13.16 -18.87
C ARG A 91 -7.73 12.31 -20.14
N ARG A 92 -8.36 11.13 -20.09
CA ARG A 92 -8.59 10.27 -21.29
C ARG A 92 -9.37 11.01 -22.38
N GLN A 93 -10.37 11.80 -22.00
CA GLN A 93 -11.14 12.61 -22.96
C GLN A 93 -10.29 13.71 -23.60
N MET A 94 -9.38 14.33 -22.84
CA MET A 94 -8.54 15.43 -23.32
C MET A 94 -7.22 15.00 -23.98
N LYS A 95 -6.92 13.69 -24.08
CA LYS A 95 -5.63 13.14 -24.56
C LYS A 95 -4.40 13.83 -23.91
N ALA A 96 -4.53 14.26 -22.66
CA ALA A 96 -3.47 14.96 -21.94
C ALA A 96 -2.43 13.99 -21.38
N ASP A 97 -1.16 14.42 -21.34
CA ASP A 97 -0.04 13.62 -20.81
C ASP A 97 -0.18 13.28 -19.32
N TYR A 98 0.38 12.14 -18.93
CA TYR A 98 0.31 11.60 -17.57
C TYR A 98 1.43 12.15 -16.67
N ASN A 99 1.22 13.32 -16.09
CA ASN A 99 2.07 13.83 -15.01
C ASN A 99 1.43 13.51 -13.63
N TYR A 100 2.16 12.76 -12.78
CA TYR A 100 1.68 12.19 -11.49
C TYR A 100 1.45 13.23 -10.38
N ILE A 101 2.32 14.25 -10.30
CA ILE A 101 2.26 15.35 -9.33
C ILE A 101 1.53 16.59 -9.90
N GLU A 102 1.12 16.59 -11.17
CA GLU A 102 0.52 17.79 -11.77
C GLU A 102 -1.00 17.68 -11.92
N GLY A 103 -1.68 18.84 -11.89
CA GLY A 103 -3.13 18.98 -12.03
C GLY A 103 -3.82 19.28 -10.69
N TYR A 104 -4.95 18.62 -10.43
CA TYR A 104 -5.81 19.01 -9.31
C TYR A 104 -5.14 18.91 -7.94
N LYS A 105 -4.12 18.04 -7.77
CA LYS A 105 -3.39 17.82 -6.50
C LYS A 105 -2.59 19.04 -6.01
N LEU A 106 -2.08 19.85 -6.93
CA LEU A 106 -1.38 21.11 -6.63
C LEU A 106 -2.30 22.34 -6.76
N LEU A 107 -3.48 22.19 -7.35
CA LEU A 107 -4.42 23.30 -7.51
C LEU A 107 -5.09 23.66 -6.19
N PHE A 108 -4.90 24.89 -5.73
CA PHE A 108 -5.72 25.43 -4.67
C PHE A 108 -7.11 25.83 -5.22
N PRO A 109 -8.23 25.56 -4.51
CA PRO A 109 -8.37 24.81 -3.24
C PRO A 109 -8.61 23.30 -3.42
N LYS A 110 -8.89 22.85 -4.66
CA LYS A 110 -9.38 21.49 -4.95
C LYS A 110 -8.42 20.39 -4.52
N GLY A 111 -7.11 20.59 -4.68
CA GLY A 111 -6.07 19.65 -4.30
C GLY A 111 -5.92 19.48 -2.80
N VAL A 112 -6.15 20.55 -2.04
CA VAL A 112 -6.12 20.48 -0.57
C VAL A 112 -7.22 19.53 -0.07
N PHE A 113 -8.45 19.73 -0.54
CA PHE A 113 -9.59 18.92 -0.09
C PHE A 113 -9.64 17.51 -0.68
N LEU A 114 -9.25 17.32 -1.94
CA LEU A 114 -9.37 16.01 -2.61
C LEU A 114 -8.14 15.11 -2.45
N PHE A 115 -6.99 15.68 -2.08
CA PHE A 115 -5.74 14.92 -1.94
C PHE A 115 -5.14 15.06 -0.53
N TRP A 116 -4.79 16.27 -0.11
CA TRP A 116 -4.04 16.47 1.13
C TRP A 116 -4.82 16.13 2.39
N VAL A 117 -6.09 16.53 2.48
CA VAL A 117 -6.94 16.21 3.64
C VAL A 117 -7.10 14.69 3.79
N PRO A 118 -7.57 13.93 2.78
CA PRO A 118 -7.63 12.47 2.84
C PRO A 118 -6.28 11.80 3.14
N PHE A 119 -5.18 12.35 2.61
CA PHE A 119 -3.84 11.82 2.84
C PHE A 119 -3.42 11.92 4.32
N VAL A 120 -3.59 13.09 4.93
CA VAL A 120 -3.23 13.31 6.33
C VAL A 120 -4.16 12.53 7.26
N THR A 121 -5.46 12.50 6.99
CA THR A 121 -6.42 11.72 7.79
C THR A 121 -6.14 10.22 7.72
N TYR A 122 -5.77 9.71 6.53
CA TYR A 122 -5.36 8.33 6.36
C TYR A 122 -4.11 8.00 7.19
N LEU A 123 -3.07 8.85 7.12
CA LEU A 123 -1.83 8.63 7.87
C LEU A 123 -2.08 8.62 9.37
N ALA A 124 -2.84 9.59 9.89
CA ALA A 124 -3.20 9.66 11.29
C ALA A 124 -4.01 8.43 11.74
N ALA A 125 -5.01 8.02 10.97
CA ALA A 125 -5.81 6.83 11.27
C ALA A 125 -4.95 5.55 11.29
N ARG A 126 -3.99 5.42 10.37
CA ARG A 126 -3.07 4.26 10.35
C ARG A 126 -2.14 4.22 11.54
N VAL A 127 -1.62 5.36 12.00
CA VAL A 127 -0.83 5.41 13.24
C VAL A 127 -1.65 4.96 14.44
N VAL A 128 -2.92 5.37 14.54
CA VAL A 128 -3.84 4.94 15.60
C VAL A 128 -4.10 3.43 15.55
N ILE A 129 -4.38 2.88 14.37
CA ILE A 129 -4.57 1.43 14.15
C ILE A 129 -3.33 0.66 14.61
N ILE A 130 -2.13 1.06 14.18
CA ILE A 130 -0.89 0.37 14.58
C ILE A 130 -0.68 0.46 16.10
N GLY A 131 -0.90 1.63 16.71
CA GLY A 131 -0.77 1.80 18.15
C GLY A 131 -1.74 0.91 18.94
N LEU A 132 -3.00 0.83 18.51
CA LEU A 132 -4.01 -0.03 19.13
C LEU A 132 -3.73 -1.52 18.93
N ALA A 133 -3.21 -1.93 17.76
CA ALA A 133 -2.78 -3.30 17.51
C ALA A 133 -1.62 -3.71 18.42
N VAL A 134 -0.67 -2.82 18.70
CA VAL A 134 0.41 -3.10 19.66
C VAL A 134 -0.13 -3.15 21.10
N MET A 135 -1.12 -2.33 21.43
CA MET A 135 -1.72 -2.35 22.77
C MET A 135 -2.57 -3.60 23.01
N SER A 136 -3.27 -4.12 22.00
CA SER A 136 -4.02 -5.37 22.12
C SER A 136 -3.12 -6.57 22.37
N LEU A 137 -1.83 -6.49 22.03
CA LEU A 137 -0.87 -7.56 22.34
C LEU A 137 -0.68 -7.78 23.86
N ARG A 138 -0.98 -6.77 24.68
CA ARG A 138 -0.82 -6.87 26.15
C ARG A 138 -1.82 -7.81 26.80
N ASP A 139 -2.94 -8.09 26.14
CA ASP A 139 -4.03 -8.90 26.67
C ASP A 139 -3.99 -10.35 26.15
N LEU A 140 -2.86 -10.77 25.54
CA LEU A 140 -2.71 -12.14 25.09
C LEU A 140 -2.67 -13.11 26.29
N PRO A 141 -3.29 -14.29 26.17
CA PRO A 141 -3.23 -15.31 27.21
C PRO A 141 -1.78 -15.75 27.46
N GLU A 142 -1.46 -16.08 28.71
CA GLU A 142 -0.11 -16.42 29.16
C GLU A 142 0.56 -17.53 28.31
N GLY A 143 -0.23 -18.45 27.76
CA GLY A 143 0.25 -19.53 26.89
C GLY A 143 0.92 -19.06 25.59
N CYS A 144 0.64 -17.84 25.12
CA CYS A 144 1.30 -17.26 23.95
C CYS A 144 2.72 -16.74 24.24
N TYR A 145 3.09 -16.57 25.51
CA TYR A 145 4.45 -16.21 25.92
C TYR A 145 5.32 -17.44 26.19
N TRP A 146 4.75 -18.64 26.14
CA TRP A 146 5.50 -19.87 26.35
C TRP A 146 6.43 -20.14 25.16
N THR A 147 7.73 -20.27 25.42
CA THR A 147 8.68 -20.72 24.41
C THR A 147 8.45 -22.20 24.14
N LEU A 148 7.81 -22.51 23.01
CA LEU A 148 7.71 -23.89 22.53
C LEU A 148 9.12 -24.47 22.36
N PRO A 149 9.42 -25.67 22.89
CA PRO A 149 10.71 -26.31 22.69
C PRO A 149 10.76 -26.89 21.28
N TRP A 150 11.00 -26.03 20.29
CA TRP A 150 11.11 -26.40 18.87
C TRP A 150 12.12 -27.52 18.63
N SER A 151 13.13 -27.64 19.50
CA SER A 151 14.12 -28.72 19.50
C SER A 151 13.49 -30.11 19.60
N ASN A 152 12.35 -30.25 20.29
CA ASN A 152 11.67 -31.54 20.46
C ASN A 152 10.85 -31.94 19.23
N PHE A 153 10.58 -31.01 18.32
CA PHE A 153 9.84 -31.26 17.08
C PHE A 153 10.75 -31.55 15.88
N VAL A 154 12.06 -31.35 16.02
CA VAL A 154 13.03 -31.76 14.99
C VAL A 154 13.16 -33.28 15.06
N PRO A 155 12.90 -34.04 13.99
CA PRO A 155 13.08 -35.48 14.01
C PRO A 155 14.53 -35.80 14.35
N HIS A 156 14.71 -36.55 15.44
CA HIS A 156 16.03 -37.00 15.87
C HIS A 156 16.35 -38.15 14.92
N VAL A 157 17.37 -38.00 14.08
CA VAL A 157 17.91 -39.12 13.30
C VAL A 157 18.59 -40.06 14.29
N SER A 158 17.84 -41.07 14.73
CA SER A 158 18.35 -42.24 15.45
C SER A 158 19.20 -43.11 14.53
#